data_AF-A0A0A8WS77-F1
#
_entry.id   AF-A0A0A8WS77-F1
#
_cell.length_a   1.000
_cell.length_b   1.000
_cell.length_c   1.000
_cell.angle_alpha   90.00
_cell.angle_beta   90.00
_cell.angle_gamma   90.00
#
_symmetry.space_group_name_H-M   'P 1'
#
loop_
_entity.id
_entity.type
_entity.pdbx_description
1 polymer ?
#
loop_
_entity_poly.entity_id
_entity_poly.type
_entity_poly.pdbx_seq_one_letter_code
_entity_poly.pdbx_strand_id
1 'polypeptide(L)'
;MKSCRIATVLAMLVFGATSAGALELKDITYNTENAGKVVFSHKKHLEKKPRRDPLQCKACHENGKKAPEKANMAGMEKGKSCGACHNGRGAFALASCTRCHKVREVSINVKQTGPVVFSHQKHLKKYQDCAKCHNALFKTGKNPHVTMAAMGKGESCGACHTGKQAFPLSDCQKCHPYRDKSYKVKDAGNVVFSHKAHLDMSFSCQDCHDTVYKPGKGNPKVSMTEMEKGKSCGACHNGKKAFNVTSDCATCHKSS
;
A
#
# COMPACT_ATOMS: atom_id res chain seq x y z
N MET A 1 -56.92 -11.54 -77.84
CA MET A 1 -56.80 -10.09 -77.59
C MET A 1 -55.66 -9.89 -76.60
N LYS A 2 -54.42 -9.68 -77.09
CA LYS A 2 -53.68 -8.40 -77.12
C LYS A 2 -53.35 -7.78 -75.74
N SER A 3 -52.03 -7.65 -75.52
CA SER A 3 -51.34 -6.69 -74.63
C SER A 3 -51.34 -7.02 -73.13
N CYS A 4 -50.32 -6.79 -72.31
CA CYS A 4 -49.16 -5.89 -72.36
C CYS A 4 -48.08 -6.38 -71.36
N ARG A 5 -46.79 -6.28 -71.69
CA ARG A 5 -45.67 -6.45 -70.75
C ARG A 5 -45.45 -5.15 -69.98
N ILE A 6 -45.38 -5.16 -68.65
CA ILE A 6 -44.61 -4.15 -67.88
C ILE A 6 -43.98 -4.82 -66.65
N ALA A 7 -42.65 -4.73 -66.60
CA ALA A 7 -41.79 -5.17 -65.51
C ALA A 7 -42.03 -4.35 -64.24
N THR A 8 -42.22 -5.04 -63.11
CA THR A 8 -42.25 -4.41 -61.79
C THR A 8 -40.87 -4.54 -61.15
N VAL A 9 -40.16 -3.41 -61.10
CA VAL A 9 -38.98 -3.18 -60.28
C VAL A 9 -39.41 -3.26 -58.81
N LEU A 10 -38.88 -4.22 -58.04
CA LEU A 10 -38.99 -4.20 -56.58
C LEU A 10 -37.59 -4.05 -55.99
N ALA A 11 -37.36 -2.86 -55.44
CA ALA A 11 -36.11 -2.40 -54.88
C ALA A 11 -35.59 -3.32 -53.76
N MET A 12 -34.31 -3.72 -53.87
CA MET A 12 -33.56 -4.26 -52.75
C MET A 12 -33.46 -3.19 -51.65
N LEU A 13 -34.27 -3.36 -50.60
CA LEU A 13 -34.11 -2.68 -49.32
C LEU A 13 -32.80 -3.17 -48.68
N VAL A 14 -31.72 -2.44 -48.96
CA VAL A 14 -30.48 -2.52 -48.18
C VAL A 14 -30.83 -2.05 -46.78
N PHE A 15 -31.05 -3.00 -45.87
CA PHE A 15 -31.02 -2.75 -44.43
C PHE A 15 -29.60 -2.31 -44.10
N GLY A 16 -29.37 -1.01 -44.12
CA GLY A 16 -28.23 -0.40 -43.45
C GLY A 16 -28.34 -0.75 -41.98
N ALA A 17 -27.60 -1.77 -41.54
CA ALA A 17 -27.34 -1.99 -40.13
C ALA A 17 -26.56 -0.77 -39.64
N THR A 18 -27.29 0.25 -39.17
CA THR A 18 -26.71 1.33 -38.39
C THR A 18 -26.20 0.67 -37.11
N SER A 19 -24.90 0.41 -37.08
CA SER A 19 -24.18 0.07 -35.86
C SER A 19 -24.42 1.22 -34.89
N ALA A 20 -25.31 1.00 -33.93
CA ALA A 20 -25.42 1.85 -32.76
C ALA A 20 -24.05 1.81 -32.07
N GLY A 21 -23.25 2.85 -32.27
CA GLY A 21 -21.94 2.98 -31.64
C GLY A 21 -22.14 2.84 -30.14
N ALA A 22 -21.53 1.83 -29.53
CA ALA A 22 -21.53 1.68 -28.09
C ALA A 22 -20.91 2.94 -27.48
N LEU A 23 -21.73 3.75 -26.81
CA LEU A 23 -21.28 4.96 -26.14
C LEU A 23 -20.27 4.57 -25.05
N GLU A 24 -18.99 4.90 -25.25
CA GLU A 24 -17.95 4.57 -24.28
C GLU A 24 -18.04 5.50 -23.07
N LEU A 25 -18.67 5.03 -21.98
CA LEU A 25 -18.80 5.79 -20.74
C LEU A 25 -17.51 5.73 -19.92
N LYS A 26 -16.78 6.85 -19.87
CA LYS A 26 -15.54 6.97 -19.10
C LYS A 26 -15.81 7.09 -17.60
N ASP A 27 -14.92 6.54 -16.79
CA ASP A 27 -14.93 6.73 -15.34
C ASP A 27 -14.59 8.19 -14.98
N ILE A 28 -15.23 8.72 -13.95
CA ILE A 28 -14.99 10.08 -13.44
C ILE A 28 -14.13 9.98 -12.19
N THR A 29 -13.03 10.75 -12.16
CA THR A 29 -12.17 10.83 -10.97
C THR A 29 -12.39 12.14 -10.23
N TYR A 30 -12.77 12.04 -8.96
CA TYR A 30 -12.83 13.15 -8.02
C TYR A 30 -11.53 13.21 -7.22
N ASN A 31 -10.82 14.32 -7.32
CA ASN A 31 -9.69 14.61 -6.43
C ASN A 31 -10.26 15.31 -5.19
N THR A 32 -10.11 14.69 -4.03
CA THR A 32 -10.45 15.32 -2.75
C THR A 32 -9.20 15.93 -2.16
N GLU A 33 -9.33 17.07 -1.51
CA GLU A 33 -8.20 17.77 -0.89
C GLU A 33 -7.53 16.90 0.18
N ASN A 34 -8.33 16.14 0.94
CA ASN A 34 -7.90 15.49 2.19
C ASN A 34 -8.27 14.00 2.31
N ALA A 35 -8.67 13.34 1.21
CA ALA A 35 -9.06 11.92 1.24
C ALA A 35 -8.66 11.16 -0.05
N GLY A 36 -7.68 11.69 -0.78
CA GLY A 36 -7.18 11.11 -2.02
C GLY A 36 -8.16 11.17 -3.20
N LYS A 37 -8.10 10.17 -4.07
CA LYS A 37 -8.91 10.09 -5.29
C LYS A 37 -10.08 9.13 -5.10
N VAL A 38 -11.28 9.56 -5.50
CA VAL A 38 -12.47 8.71 -5.61
C VAL A 38 -12.78 8.52 -7.08
N VAL A 39 -12.92 7.28 -7.53
CA VAL A 39 -13.26 6.95 -8.92
C VAL A 39 -14.70 6.49 -8.96
N PHE A 40 -15.54 7.23 -9.68
CA PHE A 40 -16.90 6.85 -10.01
C PHE A 40 -16.89 6.12 -11.36
N SER A 41 -17.50 4.94 -11.39
CA SER A 41 -17.55 4.11 -12.61
C SER A 41 -18.97 3.96 -13.13
N HIS A 42 -19.25 4.50 -14.31
CA HIS A 42 -20.54 4.36 -14.98
C HIS A 42 -20.89 2.88 -15.21
N LYS A 43 -19.93 2.08 -15.68
CA LYS A 43 -20.10 0.64 -15.87
C LYS A 43 -20.60 -0.05 -14.60
N LYS A 44 -19.99 0.24 -13.44
CA LYS A 44 -20.37 -0.38 -12.17
C LYS A 44 -21.75 0.04 -11.66
N HIS A 45 -22.18 1.26 -11.98
CA HIS A 45 -23.48 1.77 -11.53
C HIS A 45 -24.63 1.42 -12.48
N LEU A 46 -24.33 1.11 -13.75
CA LEU A 46 -25.29 0.65 -14.77
C LEU A 46 -25.34 -0.88 -14.90
N GLU A 47 -24.38 -1.61 -14.29
CA GLU A 47 -24.39 -3.08 -14.21
C GLU A 47 -25.71 -3.57 -13.57
N LYS A 48 -26.42 -4.50 -14.23
CA LYS A 48 -27.56 -5.23 -13.66
C LYS A 48 -27.09 -6.03 -12.41
N LYS A 49 -27.31 -5.48 -11.22
CA LYS A 49 -27.21 -6.16 -9.90
C LYS A 49 -28.61 -6.23 -9.27
N PRO A 50 -28.87 -6.95 -8.15
CA PRO A 50 -30.19 -7.50 -7.81
C PRO A 50 -31.15 -6.44 -7.23
N ARG A 51 -31.33 -5.35 -7.97
CA ARG A 51 -32.49 -4.48 -7.87
C ARG A 51 -33.46 -4.87 -8.97
N ARG A 52 -34.75 -4.68 -8.67
CA ARG A 52 -35.85 -4.88 -9.60
C ARG A 52 -35.64 -4.11 -10.91
N ASP A 53 -35.04 -2.90 -10.84
CA ASP A 53 -34.83 -2.02 -11.98
C ASP A 53 -33.36 -1.53 -12.11
N PRO A 54 -32.76 -1.60 -13.32
CA PRO A 54 -31.44 -1.02 -13.59
C PRO A 54 -31.43 0.51 -13.46
N LEU A 55 -30.34 1.06 -12.92
CA LEU A 55 -30.14 2.50 -12.85
C LEU A 55 -30.08 3.09 -14.28
N GLN A 56 -30.79 4.19 -14.52
CA GLN A 56 -30.85 4.86 -15.81
C GLN A 56 -30.13 6.20 -15.78
N CYS A 57 -29.64 6.68 -16.94
CA CYS A 57 -28.90 7.95 -17.04
C CYS A 57 -29.67 9.14 -16.45
N LYS A 58 -31.00 9.21 -16.69
CA LYS A 58 -31.88 10.28 -16.19
C LYS A 58 -32.00 10.32 -14.67
N ALA A 59 -31.72 9.21 -13.97
CA ALA A 59 -31.76 9.16 -12.51
C ALA A 59 -30.63 9.99 -11.86
N CYS A 60 -29.56 10.29 -12.61
CA CYS A 60 -28.43 11.07 -12.12
C CYS A 60 -28.18 12.36 -12.91
N HIS A 61 -28.64 12.42 -14.18
CA HIS A 61 -28.40 13.56 -15.06
C HIS A 61 -29.68 14.29 -15.42
N GLU A 62 -29.69 15.60 -15.18
CA GLU A 62 -30.72 16.47 -15.71
C GLU A 62 -30.58 16.56 -17.23
N ASN A 63 -31.58 16.07 -17.96
CA ASN A 63 -31.63 16.00 -19.43
C ASN A 63 -30.39 15.35 -20.08
N GLY A 64 -29.72 14.44 -19.38
CA GLY A 64 -28.56 13.70 -19.90
C GLY A 64 -27.27 14.53 -20.07
N LYS A 65 -27.23 15.78 -19.62
CA LYS A 65 -26.08 16.68 -19.83
C LYS A 65 -25.42 17.17 -18.55
N LYS A 66 -26.18 17.38 -17.47
CA LYS A 66 -25.64 17.95 -16.22
C LYS A 66 -25.31 16.85 -15.22
N ALA A 67 -24.05 16.78 -14.80
CA ALA A 67 -23.66 15.92 -13.68
C ALA A 67 -24.23 16.49 -12.36
N PRO A 68 -24.52 15.64 -11.37
CA PRO A 68 -24.97 16.12 -10.06
C PRO A 68 -23.93 17.04 -9.42
N GLU A 69 -24.40 17.97 -8.59
CA GLU A 69 -23.56 18.93 -7.86
C GLU A 69 -22.47 18.20 -7.05
N LYS A 70 -21.25 18.76 -7.01
CA LYS A 70 -20.19 18.26 -6.14
C LYS A 70 -20.56 18.54 -4.69
N ALA A 71 -20.39 17.57 -3.81
CA ALA A 71 -20.66 17.72 -2.39
C ALA A 71 -19.46 17.23 -1.57
N ASN A 72 -19.26 17.83 -0.40
CA ASN A 72 -18.41 17.26 0.65
C ASN A 72 -19.19 16.17 1.42
N MET A 73 -18.53 15.51 2.38
CA MET A 73 -19.16 14.43 3.17
C MET A 73 -20.42 14.91 3.91
N ALA A 74 -20.38 16.09 4.54
CA ALA A 74 -21.55 16.65 5.22
C ALA A 74 -22.73 16.92 4.26
N GLY A 75 -22.43 17.37 3.03
CA GLY A 75 -23.45 17.52 1.99
C GLY A 75 -24.02 16.18 1.53
N MET A 76 -23.17 15.15 1.41
CA MET A 76 -23.61 13.80 1.06
C MET A 76 -24.47 13.17 2.17
N GLU A 77 -24.13 13.37 3.43
CA GLU A 77 -24.96 12.92 4.56
C GLU A 77 -26.36 13.55 4.55
N LYS A 78 -26.48 14.78 4.04
CA LYS A 78 -27.76 15.47 3.79
C LYS A 78 -28.46 15.03 2.50
N GLY A 79 -27.99 13.98 1.84
CA GLY A 79 -28.61 13.41 0.63
C GLY A 79 -28.18 14.08 -0.68
N LYS A 80 -27.16 14.95 -0.70
CA LYS A 80 -26.64 15.51 -1.96
C LYS A 80 -25.71 14.52 -2.67
N SER A 81 -25.61 14.64 -4.00
CA SER A 81 -24.64 13.90 -4.81
C SER A 81 -24.70 12.38 -4.57
N CYS A 82 -23.56 11.72 -4.32
CA CYS A 82 -23.51 10.28 -4.01
C CYS A 82 -24.40 9.87 -2.82
N GLY A 83 -24.59 10.76 -1.86
CA GLY A 83 -25.38 10.50 -0.65
C GLY A 83 -26.88 10.37 -0.86
N ALA A 84 -27.41 10.84 -2.00
CA ALA A 84 -28.80 10.61 -2.40
C ALA A 84 -29.14 9.12 -2.44
N CYS A 85 -28.16 8.29 -2.85
CA CYS A 85 -28.29 6.84 -2.95
C CYS A 85 -27.50 6.10 -1.87
N HIS A 86 -26.27 6.51 -1.55
CA HIS A 86 -25.38 5.82 -0.61
C HIS A 86 -25.71 6.07 0.89
N ASN A 87 -26.98 6.01 1.26
CA ASN A 87 -27.48 6.34 2.60
C ASN A 87 -27.88 5.12 3.46
N GLY A 88 -27.53 3.91 3.03
CA GLY A 88 -27.92 2.66 3.71
C GLY A 88 -29.29 2.11 3.30
N ARG A 89 -30.16 2.91 2.66
CA ARG A 89 -31.43 2.46 2.06
C ARG A 89 -31.29 2.26 0.55
N GLY A 90 -30.79 3.30 -0.12
CA GLY A 90 -30.60 3.33 -1.58
C GLY A 90 -29.31 2.67 -2.07
N ALA A 91 -28.39 2.31 -1.21
CA ALA A 91 -27.17 1.54 -1.45
C ALA A 91 -26.47 1.42 -0.09
N PHE A 92 -25.23 0.93 -0.06
CA PHE A 92 -24.44 0.93 1.16
C PHE A 92 -24.25 2.34 1.75
N ALA A 93 -24.08 2.42 3.06
CA ALA A 93 -23.95 3.67 3.79
C ALA A 93 -22.61 4.40 3.53
N LEU A 94 -22.64 5.74 3.53
CA LEU A 94 -21.47 6.63 3.39
C LEU A 94 -20.35 6.34 4.40
N ALA A 95 -20.69 5.83 5.59
CA ALA A 95 -19.73 5.44 6.62
C ALA A 95 -18.77 4.30 6.18
N SER A 96 -19.08 3.58 5.11
CA SER A 96 -18.17 2.60 4.49
C SER A 96 -17.10 3.28 3.63
N CYS A 97 -16.32 4.19 4.22
CA CYS A 97 -15.39 5.09 3.53
C CYS A 97 -14.48 4.39 2.51
N THR A 98 -13.95 3.22 2.87
CA THR A 98 -13.00 2.43 2.05
C THR A 98 -13.59 1.87 0.76
N ARG A 99 -14.93 1.87 0.62
CA ARG A 99 -15.60 1.45 -0.61
C ARG A 99 -15.44 2.46 -1.74
N CYS A 100 -15.20 3.72 -1.40
CA CYS A 100 -14.99 4.81 -2.35
C CYS A 100 -13.55 5.35 -2.26
N HIS A 101 -13.06 5.56 -1.04
CA HIS A 101 -11.70 6.02 -0.76
C HIS A 101 -10.74 4.82 -0.67
N LYS A 102 -10.01 4.58 -1.76
CA LYS A 102 -9.03 3.49 -1.80
C LYS A 102 -7.85 3.81 -0.87
N VAL A 103 -7.82 3.16 0.29
CA VAL A 103 -6.64 3.14 1.17
C VAL A 103 -5.61 2.14 0.63
N ARG A 104 -4.34 2.52 0.66
CA ARG A 104 -3.23 1.67 0.22
C ARG A 104 -2.29 1.43 1.39
N GLU A 105 -1.66 0.27 1.42
CA GLU A 105 -0.55 0.02 2.34
C GLU A 105 0.60 0.99 1.98
N VAL A 106 1.24 1.56 3.00
CA VAL A 106 2.31 2.56 2.81
C VAL A 106 3.63 1.89 3.14
N SER A 107 4.58 1.92 2.20
CA SER A 107 5.93 1.41 2.42
C SER A 107 6.91 2.58 2.55
N ILE A 108 7.63 2.62 3.67
CA ILE A 108 8.61 3.66 4.01
C ILE A 108 9.99 3.00 3.97
N ASN A 109 10.81 3.36 2.99
CA ASN A 109 12.16 2.81 2.87
C ASN A 109 13.10 3.52 3.85
N VAL A 110 13.68 2.76 4.77
CA VAL A 110 14.73 3.23 5.69
C VAL A 110 16.05 2.60 5.28
N LYS A 111 17.10 3.42 5.14
CA LYS A 111 18.41 2.96 4.64
C LYS A 111 19.02 1.85 5.48
N GLN A 112 18.83 1.88 6.80
CA GLN A 112 19.50 0.97 7.73
C GLN A 112 18.68 -0.28 8.08
N THR A 113 17.36 -0.20 8.03
CA THR A 113 16.49 -1.32 8.44
C THR A 113 15.66 -1.90 7.29
N GLY A 114 15.74 -1.30 6.10
CA GLY A 114 14.89 -1.66 4.98
C GLY A 114 13.47 -1.07 5.08
N PRO A 115 12.52 -1.58 4.28
CA PRO A 115 11.17 -1.03 4.20
C PRO A 115 10.35 -1.34 5.45
N VAL A 116 9.74 -0.29 6.02
CA VAL A 116 8.69 -0.37 7.04
C VAL A 116 7.34 -0.30 6.34
N VAL A 117 6.46 -1.26 6.60
CA VAL A 117 5.12 -1.30 5.99
C VAL A 117 4.08 -0.85 7.03
N PHE A 118 3.44 0.27 6.76
CA PHE A 118 2.27 0.74 7.50
C PHE A 118 0.98 0.20 6.86
N SER A 119 0.17 -0.47 7.69
CA SER A 119 -1.06 -1.12 7.23
C SER A 119 -2.32 -0.39 7.63
N HIS A 120 -3.01 0.18 6.64
CA HIS A 120 -4.32 0.81 6.90
C HIS A 120 -5.33 -0.23 7.38
N GLN A 121 -5.32 -1.45 6.83
CA GLN A 121 -6.26 -2.48 7.30
C GLN A 121 -6.10 -2.81 8.78
N LYS A 122 -4.85 -2.93 9.26
CA LYS A 122 -4.63 -3.22 10.69
C LYS A 122 -5.05 -2.06 11.59
N HIS A 123 -4.78 -0.82 11.18
CA HIS A 123 -5.15 0.35 11.97
C HIS A 123 -6.65 0.63 11.96
N LEU A 124 -7.32 0.50 10.81
CA LEU A 124 -8.75 0.74 10.66
C LEU A 124 -9.62 -0.26 11.45
N LYS A 125 -9.09 -1.42 11.82
CA LYS A 125 -9.77 -2.34 12.76
C LYS A 125 -9.98 -1.72 14.14
N LYS A 126 -9.09 -0.81 14.57
CA LYS A 126 -9.16 -0.13 15.87
C LYS A 126 -9.61 1.32 15.76
N TYR A 127 -9.22 2.03 14.70
CA TYR A 127 -9.55 3.43 14.46
C TYR A 127 -10.25 3.58 13.11
N GLN A 128 -11.57 3.48 13.11
CA GLN A 128 -12.37 3.58 11.89
C GLN A 128 -12.47 5.02 11.34
N ASP A 129 -12.32 5.99 12.24
CA ASP A 129 -12.35 7.41 11.90
C ASP A 129 -11.03 7.86 11.27
N CYS A 130 -11.08 8.19 9.98
CA CYS A 130 -9.93 8.68 9.23
C CYS A 130 -9.39 9.99 9.81
N ALA A 131 -10.24 10.81 10.44
CA ALA A 131 -9.89 12.11 10.99
C ALA A 131 -8.91 12.01 12.18
N LYS A 132 -8.88 10.85 12.86
CA LYS A 132 -7.95 10.57 13.96
C LYS A 132 -6.48 10.60 13.53
N CYS A 133 -6.22 10.32 12.26
CA CYS A 133 -4.87 10.33 11.69
C CYS A 133 -4.72 11.48 10.67
N HIS A 134 -5.73 11.70 9.84
CA HIS A 134 -5.70 12.66 8.74
C HIS A 134 -6.54 13.91 9.04
N ASN A 135 -6.06 15.14 8.91
CA ASN A 135 -4.69 15.58 8.60
C ASN A 135 -3.89 15.96 9.84
N ALA A 136 -4.36 15.57 11.02
CA ALA A 136 -3.73 15.94 12.29
C ALA A 136 -2.30 15.37 12.43
N LEU A 137 -2.11 14.08 12.08
CA LEU A 137 -0.82 13.39 12.20
C LEU A 137 -0.17 13.17 10.83
N PHE A 138 -0.97 12.85 9.82
CA PHE A 138 -0.50 12.55 8.48
C PHE A 138 -1.34 13.30 7.46
N LYS A 139 -0.71 13.89 6.45
CA LYS A 139 -1.42 14.42 5.28
C LYS A 139 -1.85 13.27 4.38
N THR A 140 -2.93 13.43 3.61
CA THR A 140 -3.23 12.47 2.55
C THR A 140 -2.24 12.61 1.40
N GLY A 141 -1.50 11.53 1.13
CA GLY A 141 -0.45 11.51 0.11
C GLY A 141 0.95 11.42 0.72
N LYS A 142 1.91 12.17 0.16
CA LYS A 142 3.31 12.11 0.60
C LYS A 142 3.48 12.87 1.92
N ASN A 143 4.05 12.18 2.90
CA ASN A 143 4.43 12.75 4.18
C ASN A 143 5.96 12.85 4.27
N PRO A 144 6.51 13.80 5.05
CA PRO A 144 7.94 13.87 5.31
C PRO A 144 8.42 12.64 6.08
N HIS A 145 9.70 12.30 5.92
CA HIS A 145 10.33 11.29 6.76
C HIS A 145 10.55 11.85 8.17
N VAL A 146 10.31 11.01 9.18
CA VAL A 146 10.44 11.36 10.59
C VAL A 146 11.45 10.41 11.23
N THR A 147 12.30 10.94 12.11
CA THR A 147 13.32 10.14 12.81
C THR A 147 12.72 9.40 14.01
N MET A 148 13.38 8.34 14.48
CA MET A 148 12.98 7.67 15.73
C MET A 148 13.02 8.61 16.94
N ALA A 149 13.95 9.57 16.95
CA ALA A 149 14.02 10.59 18.00
C ALA A 149 12.80 11.52 17.99
N ALA A 150 12.36 11.97 16.82
CA ALA A 150 11.15 12.77 16.68
C ALA A 150 9.89 11.97 17.04
N MET A 151 9.82 10.68 16.64
CA MET A 151 8.77 9.78 17.11
C MET A 151 8.77 9.61 18.63
N GLY A 152 9.95 9.55 19.26
CA GLY A 152 10.07 9.55 20.73
C GLY A 152 9.46 10.78 21.42
N LYS A 153 9.32 11.90 20.69
CA LYS A 153 8.67 13.14 21.14
C LYS A 153 7.17 13.20 20.82
N GLY A 154 6.59 12.12 20.33
CA GLY A 154 5.17 12.04 20.01
C GLY A 154 4.80 12.39 18.57
N GLU A 155 5.77 12.59 17.67
CA GLU A 155 5.48 12.84 16.26
C GLU A 155 5.16 11.54 15.50
N SER A 156 4.36 11.64 14.43
CA SER A 156 4.11 10.52 13.49
C SER A 156 3.63 9.25 14.22
N CYS A 157 4.26 8.10 13.99
CA CYS A 157 3.94 6.82 14.65
C CYS A 157 4.00 6.94 16.18
N GLY A 158 4.90 7.80 16.68
CA GLY A 158 5.12 8.06 18.10
C GLY A 158 3.94 8.72 18.81
N ALA A 159 3.00 9.33 18.08
CA ALA A 159 1.77 9.88 18.67
C ALA A 159 0.94 8.80 19.39
N CYS A 160 1.04 7.54 18.93
CA CYS A 160 0.28 6.42 19.46
C CYS A 160 1.17 5.29 20.02
N HIS A 161 2.34 5.03 19.40
CA HIS A 161 3.26 3.93 19.78
C HIS A 161 4.14 4.27 20.98
N THR A 162 3.55 4.80 22.05
CA THR A 162 4.25 5.24 23.27
C THR A 162 4.37 4.17 24.35
N GLY A 163 3.76 3.00 24.16
CA GLY A 163 3.54 2.00 25.21
C GLY A 163 2.24 2.21 26.00
N LYS A 164 1.58 3.37 25.86
CA LYS A 164 0.28 3.66 26.51
C LYS A 164 -0.91 3.31 25.62
N GLN A 165 -0.92 3.79 24.39
CA GLN A 165 -2.05 3.59 23.45
C GLN A 165 -1.83 2.41 22.50
N ALA A 166 -0.58 2.18 22.12
CA ALA A 166 -0.10 1.03 21.35
C ALA A 166 1.27 0.60 21.88
N PHE A 167 1.81 -0.50 21.35
CA PHE A 167 3.14 -1.01 21.74
C PHE A 167 4.23 0.07 21.61
N PRO A 168 5.26 0.05 22.45
CA PRO A 168 6.28 1.10 22.50
C PRO A 168 7.22 1.07 21.28
N LEU A 169 7.78 2.22 20.92
CA LEU A 169 8.78 2.36 19.84
C LEU A 169 10.05 1.52 20.07
N SER A 170 10.30 1.06 21.30
CA SER A 170 11.40 0.15 21.64
C SER A 170 11.24 -1.25 21.05
N ASP A 171 10.02 -1.65 20.67
CA ASP A 171 9.77 -2.94 20.01
C ASP A 171 10.12 -2.86 18.52
N CYS A 172 11.38 -2.52 18.21
CA CYS A 172 11.89 -2.20 16.87
C CYS A 172 11.40 -3.19 15.80
N GLN A 173 11.47 -4.49 16.10
CA GLN A 173 11.10 -5.60 15.21
C GLN A 173 9.64 -5.60 14.76
N LYS A 174 8.72 -4.94 15.49
CA LYS A 174 7.31 -4.86 15.11
C LYS A 174 7.08 -3.99 13.87
N CYS A 175 7.97 -3.03 13.62
CA CYS A 175 7.92 -2.15 12.46
C CYS A 175 9.10 -2.38 11.50
N HIS A 176 10.27 -2.68 12.05
CA HIS A 176 11.52 -2.92 11.33
C HIS A 176 11.85 -4.43 11.34
N PRO A 177 11.25 -5.23 10.44
CA PRO A 177 11.47 -6.66 10.43
C PRO A 177 12.93 -6.98 10.06
N TYR A 178 13.70 -7.49 11.02
CA TYR A 178 15.00 -8.09 10.77
C TYR A 178 14.93 -9.60 10.95
N ARG A 179 15.88 -10.32 10.35
CA ARG A 179 15.96 -11.78 10.41
C ARG A 179 17.41 -12.18 10.51
N ASP A 180 17.69 -13.12 11.39
CA ASP A 180 18.99 -13.76 11.50
C ASP A 180 19.41 -14.40 10.17
N LYS A 181 20.71 -14.41 9.93
CA LYS A 181 21.29 -14.84 8.65
C LYS A 181 22.02 -16.15 8.88
N SER A 182 21.60 -17.19 8.15
CA SER A 182 22.31 -18.45 8.09
C SER A 182 23.08 -18.54 6.77
N TYR A 183 24.35 -18.95 6.87
CA TYR A 183 25.26 -19.19 5.77
C TYR A 183 25.63 -20.67 5.79
N LYS A 184 25.36 -21.36 4.69
CA LYS A 184 25.84 -22.73 4.48
C LYS A 184 27.25 -22.64 3.89
N VAL A 185 28.24 -23.06 4.66
CA VAL A 185 29.62 -23.15 4.21
C VAL A 185 29.92 -24.63 3.99
N LYS A 186 30.22 -24.98 2.74
CA LYS A 186 30.57 -26.37 2.40
C LYS A 186 31.83 -26.73 3.17
N ASP A 187 31.84 -27.93 3.76
CA ASP A 187 33.00 -28.52 4.43
C ASP A 187 33.50 -27.77 5.70
N ALA A 188 32.75 -26.77 6.20
CA ALA A 188 33.12 -25.99 7.39
C ALA A 188 31.94 -25.71 8.35
N GLY A 189 30.81 -26.42 8.20
CA GLY A 189 29.63 -26.21 9.04
C GLY A 189 28.83 -24.95 8.72
N ASN A 190 27.65 -24.84 9.33
CA ASN A 190 26.75 -23.70 9.11
C ASN A 190 27.14 -22.55 10.05
N VAL A 191 27.09 -21.33 9.51
CA VAL A 191 27.28 -20.10 10.29
C VAL A 191 25.94 -19.41 10.48
N VAL A 192 25.60 -19.06 11.71
CA VAL A 192 24.39 -18.29 12.02
C VAL A 192 24.80 -16.97 12.65
N PHE A 193 24.44 -15.88 11.99
CA PHE A 193 24.53 -14.54 12.53
C PHE A 193 23.23 -14.19 13.25
N SER A 194 23.32 -13.86 14.54
CA SER A 194 22.18 -13.42 15.35
C SER A 194 22.20 -11.92 15.59
N HIS A 195 21.12 -11.24 15.18
CA HIS A 195 20.93 -9.81 15.50
C HIS A 195 20.78 -9.62 17.00
N LYS A 196 20.06 -10.51 17.69
CA LYS A 196 19.83 -10.40 19.14
C LYS A 196 21.16 -10.36 19.90
N ALA A 197 22.07 -11.30 19.60
CA ALA A 197 23.38 -11.33 20.24
C ALA A 197 24.15 -10.01 20.05
N HIS A 198 24.08 -9.40 18.87
CA HIS A 198 24.77 -8.15 18.58
C HIS A 198 24.08 -6.93 19.22
N LEU A 199 22.75 -6.88 19.18
CA LEU A 199 21.98 -5.79 19.79
C LEU A 199 22.09 -5.80 21.32
N ASP A 200 22.17 -6.98 21.94
CA ASP A 200 22.37 -7.12 23.39
C ASP A 200 23.76 -6.61 23.83
N MET A 201 24.74 -6.55 22.92
CA MET A 201 26.07 -5.96 23.15
C MET A 201 26.09 -4.43 22.92
N SER A 202 24.93 -3.78 22.91
CA SER A 202 24.76 -2.32 22.68
C SER A 202 25.11 -1.82 21.28
N PHE A 203 25.21 -2.71 20.27
CA PHE A 203 25.27 -2.28 18.88
C PHE A 203 23.88 -1.82 18.40
N SER A 204 23.87 -0.78 17.58
CA SER A 204 22.69 -0.25 16.90
C SER A 204 22.63 -0.71 15.45
N CYS A 205 21.47 -0.55 14.81
CA CYS A 205 21.31 -0.86 13.39
C CYS A 205 22.31 -0.10 12.50
N GLN A 206 22.70 1.12 12.90
CA GLN A 206 23.60 2.00 12.15
C GLN A 206 25.07 1.54 12.21
N ASP A 207 25.45 0.81 13.25
CA ASP A 207 26.82 0.29 13.40
C ASP A 207 27.18 -0.75 12.34
N CYS A 208 26.17 -1.35 11.71
CA CYS A 208 26.32 -2.33 10.64
C CYS A 208 25.71 -1.87 9.32
N HIS A 209 24.58 -1.18 9.34
CA HIS A 209 23.83 -0.79 8.15
C HIS A 209 23.85 0.73 7.91
N ASP A 210 23.94 1.20 6.67
CA ASP A 210 24.09 0.44 5.41
C ASP A 210 25.55 0.24 4.99
N THR A 211 26.50 0.61 5.87
CA THR A 211 27.94 0.67 5.56
C THR A 211 28.58 -0.70 5.41
N VAL A 212 28.43 -1.60 6.39
CA VAL A 212 29.02 -2.95 6.35
C VAL A 212 28.08 -3.90 5.62
N TYR A 213 26.78 -3.77 5.87
CA TYR A 213 25.75 -4.57 5.23
C TYR A 213 24.62 -3.67 4.74
N LYS A 214 24.05 -3.98 3.58
CA LYS A 214 22.76 -3.42 3.15
C LYS A 214 21.63 -4.17 3.86
N PRO A 215 20.58 -3.51 4.35
CA PRO A 215 19.43 -4.24 4.87
C PRO A 215 18.75 -5.04 3.75
N GLY A 216 18.37 -6.28 4.05
CA GLY A 216 17.70 -7.16 3.10
C GLY A 216 18.65 -8.01 2.25
N LYS A 217 18.40 -8.06 0.94
CA LYS A 217 19.11 -8.93 -0.02
C LYS A 217 20.25 -8.17 -0.72
N GLY A 218 21.17 -8.92 -1.33
CA GLY A 218 22.22 -8.35 -2.20
C GLY A 218 23.53 -8.01 -1.50
N ASN A 219 23.71 -8.43 -0.24
CA ASN A 219 25.03 -8.44 0.38
C ASN A 219 25.92 -9.49 -0.31
N PRO A 220 27.16 -9.15 -0.67
CA PRO A 220 28.07 -10.10 -1.29
C PRO A 220 28.42 -11.23 -0.31
N LYS A 221 28.70 -12.41 -0.86
CA LYS A 221 29.39 -13.46 -0.08
C LYS A 221 30.85 -13.03 0.06
N VAL A 222 31.39 -13.19 1.26
CA VAL A 222 32.75 -12.76 1.59
C VAL A 222 33.51 -13.97 2.10
N SER A 223 34.74 -14.15 1.63
CA SER A 223 35.64 -15.22 2.07
C SER A 223 36.30 -14.92 3.42
N MET A 224 36.88 -15.93 4.08
CA MET A 224 37.66 -15.72 5.31
C MET A 224 38.85 -14.77 5.08
N THR A 225 39.57 -14.92 3.97
CA THR A 225 40.68 -14.01 3.59
C THR A 225 40.23 -12.56 3.43
N GLU A 226 39.01 -12.33 2.96
CA GLU A 226 38.46 -10.98 2.89
C GLU A 226 37.99 -10.47 4.26
N MET A 227 37.51 -11.35 5.13
CA MET A 227 37.20 -10.99 6.51
C MET A 227 38.45 -10.60 7.29
N GLU A 228 39.56 -11.30 7.11
CA GLU A 228 40.87 -10.90 7.68
C GLU A 228 41.31 -9.50 7.23
N LYS A 229 40.94 -9.09 6.01
CA LYS A 229 41.16 -7.74 5.46
C LYS A 229 40.14 -6.70 5.97
N GLY A 230 39.32 -7.05 6.96
CA GLY A 230 38.36 -6.15 7.59
C GLY A 230 37.00 -6.06 6.88
N LYS A 231 36.70 -6.92 5.91
CA LYS A 231 35.36 -6.94 5.29
C LYS A 231 34.36 -7.74 6.14
N SER A 232 33.08 -7.43 6.01
CA SER A 232 32.00 -8.22 6.63
C SER A 232 32.20 -8.40 8.15
N CYS A 233 32.14 -9.64 8.67
CA CYS A 233 32.33 -9.96 10.09
C CYS A 233 33.66 -9.41 10.62
N GLY A 234 34.72 -9.47 9.81
CA GLY A 234 36.06 -9.02 10.19
C GLY A 234 36.22 -7.50 10.32
N ALA A 235 35.22 -6.70 9.93
CA ALA A 235 35.18 -5.28 10.26
C ALA A 235 35.23 -5.04 11.78
N CYS A 236 34.71 -5.99 12.57
CA CYS A 236 34.78 -5.98 14.03
C CYS A 236 35.53 -7.20 14.60
N HIS A 237 35.37 -8.39 14.01
CA HIS A 237 36.03 -9.62 14.44
C HIS A 237 37.50 -9.68 13.97
N ASN A 238 38.34 -8.79 14.50
CA ASN A 238 39.72 -8.59 14.08
C ASN A 238 40.74 -8.70 15.23
N GLY A 239 40.30 -9.19 16.39
CA GLY A 239 41.12 -9.28 17.61
C GLY A 239 41.28 -7.96 18.37
N LYS A 240 40.76 -6.84 17.85
CA LYS A 240 40.79 -5.53 18.53
C LYS A 240 39.43 -5.13 19.07
N LYS A 241 38.39 -5.17 18.22
CA LYS A 241 37.02 -4.78 18.59
C LYS A 241 36.18 -5.96 19.09
N ALA A 242 36.42 -7.14 18.54
CA ALA A 242 35.86 -8.42 18.97
C ALA A 242 36.89 -9.53 18.70
N PHE A 243 36.59 -10.77 19.11
CA PHE A 243 37.43 -11.93 18.84
C PHE A 243 37.75 -12.08 17.36
N ASN A 244 38.92 -12.61 17.02
CA ASN A 244 39.44 -12.63 15.66
C ASN A 244 38.73 -13.69 14.79
N VAL A 245 38.55 -13.41 13.49
CA VAL A 245 38.06 -14.39 12.51
C VAL A 245 39.05 -15.52 12.22
N THR A 246 40.33 -15.35 12.55
CA THR A 246 41.37 -16.39 12.33
C THR A 246 41.45 -17.41 13.46
N SER A 247 40.77 -17.17 14.59
CA SER A 247 40.73 -18.07 15.75
C SER A 247 39.30 -18.46 16.10
N ASP A 248 39.14 -19.45 16.98
CA ASP A 248 37.85 -19.80 17.59
C ASP A 248 36.74 -20.13 16.58
N CYS A 249 37.09 -20.88 15.52
CA CYS A 249 36.21 -21.20 14.39
C CYS A 249 34.83 -21.72 14.85
N ALA A 250 34.81 -22.55 15.90
CA ALA A 250 33.61 -23.16 16.48
C ALA A 250 32.60 -22.14 17.08
N THR A 251 33.02 -20.90 17.31
CA THR A 251 32.15 -19.81 17.76
C THR A 251 31.12 -19.48 16.69
N CYS A 252 31.55 -19.42 15.43
CA CYS A 252 30.70 -19.08 14.29
C CYS A 252 30.26 -20.33 13.51
N HIS A 253 31.19 -21.25 13.28
CA HIS A 253 30.97 -22.46 12.50
C HIS A 253 30.45 -23.57 13.41
N LYS A 254 29.15 -23.85 13.32
CA LYS A 254 28.56 -25.00 14.01
C LYS A 254 28.61 -26.21 13.10
N SER A 255 29.34 -27.23 13.54
CA SER A 255 29.29 -28.57 12.97
C SER A 255 27.82 -29.00 12.96
N SER A 256 27.33 -29.30 11.77
CA SER A 256 25.95 -29.73 11.53
C SER A 256 25.80 -31.20 11.92
#